data_AF-A0A0N7Z4H7-F1
#
_entry.id   AF-A0A0N7Z4H7-F1
#
_cell.length_a   1.000
_cell.length_b   1.000
_cell.length_c   1.000
_cell.angle_alpha   90.00
_cell.angle_beta   90.00
_cell.angle_gamma   90.00
#
_symmetry.space_group_name_H-M   'P 1'
#
loop_
_entity.id
_entity.type
_entity.pdbx_description
1 polymer ?
#
loop_
_entity_poly.entity_id
_entity_poly.type
_entity_poly.pdbx_seq_one_letter_code
_entity_poly.pdbx_strand_id
1 'polypeptide(L)'
;MITKTIDTQDLSPSEAQQLEKLVRESNFFQLSSIGEAFPQPDRFGYTLSIELEGRSHSIEISETNMPKSVKPIVEWVQTRS
;
A
#
# COMPACT_ATOMS: atom_id res chain seq x y z
N MET A 1 -5.85 13.50 -2.77
CA MET A 1 -5.69 12.28 -1.94
C MET A 1 -6.28 11.13 -2.73
N ILE A 2 -5.49 10.10 -3.02
CA ILE A 2 -5.96 8.91 -3.74
C ILE A 2 -6.04 7.78 -2.71
N THR A 3 -7.24 7.24 -2.54
CA THR A 3 -7.47 6.08 -1.69
C THR A 3 -7.61 4.85 -2.58
N LYS A 4 -6.78 3.85 -2.35
CA LYS A 4 -6.84 2.57 -3.05
C LYS A 4 -6.96 1.46 -2.01
N THR A 5 -8.06 0.72 -2.11
CA THR A 5 -8.31 -0.48 -1.32
C THR A 5 -8.17 -1.69 -2.23
N ILE A 6 -7.36 -2.64 -1.81
CA ILE A 6 -7.13 -3.90 -2.52
C ILE A 6 -7.49 -5.04 -1.60
N ASP A 7 -8.48 -5.81 -2.00
CA ASP A 7 -8.86 -7.04 -1.32
C ASP A 7 -8.22 -8.22 -2.03
N THR A 8 -7.40 -8.99 -1.31
CA THR A 8 -6.80 -10.22 -1.85
C THR A 8 -7.83 -11.28 -2.25
N GLN A 9 -9.03 -11.23 -1.68
CA GLN A 9 -10.13 -12.14 -2.04
C GLN A 9 -10.73 -11.82 -3.41
N ASP A 10 -10.59 -10.57 -3.88
CA ASP A 10 -11.03 -10.15 -5.21
C ASP A 10 -9.99 -10.51 -6.30
N LEU A 11 -8.78 -10.91 -5.91
CA LEU A 11 -7.69 -11.21 -6.83
C LEU A 11 -7.66 -12.70 -7.20
N SER A 12 -7.12 -12.98 -8.38
CA SER A 12 -6.79 -14.35 -8.76
C SER A 12 -5.72 -14.93 -7.81
N PRO A 13 -5.66 -16.25 -7.58
CA PRO A 13 -4.67 -16.87 -6.68
C PRO A 13 -3.22 -16.49 -6.99
N SER A 14 -2.88 -16.39 -8.28
CA SER A 14 -1.55 -15.96 -8.74
C SER A 14 -1.23 -14.52 -8.37
N GLU A 15 -2.24 -13.64 -8.42
CA GLU A 15 -2.10 -12.22 -8.13
C GLU A 15 -2.06 -11.95 -6.63
N ALA A 16 -2.88 -12.68 -5.86
CA ALA A 16 -2.81 -12.68 -4.40
C ALA A 16 -1.42 -13.09 -3.93
N GLN A 17 -0.85 -14.18 -4.45
CA GLN A 17 0.53 -14.58 -4.12
C GLN A 17 1.56 -13.51 -4.48
N GLN A 18 1.39 -12.83 -5.62
CA GLN A 18 2.30 -11.78 -6.04
C GLN A 18 2.21 -10.56 -5.11
N LEU A 19 0.99 -10.15 -4.74
CA LEU A 19 0.76 -9.07 -3.78
C LEU A 19 1.30 -9.45 -2.39
N GLU A 20 1.04 -10.65 -1.91
CA GLU A 20 1.59 -11.19 -0.66
C GLU A 20 3.11 -11.12 -0.62
N LYS A 21 3.76 -11.52 -1.73
CA LYS A 21 5.21 -11.45 -1.86
C LYS A 21 5.69 -10.00 -1.78
N LEU A 22 5.09 -9.10 -2.54
CA LEU A 22 5.44 -7.67 -2.53
C LEU A 22 5.24 -7.06 -1.14
N VAL A 23 4.11 -7.33 -0.49
CA VAL A 23 3.80 -6.88 0.87
C VAL A 23 4.82 -7.39 1.87
N ARG A 24 5.20 -8.67 1.79
CA ARG A 24 6.20 -9.30 2.66
C ARG A 24 7.60 -8.73 2.43
N GLU A 25 8.03 -8.61 1.17
CA GLU A 25 9.33 -8.00 0.81
C GLU A 25 9.40 -6.54 1.27
N SER A 26 8.26 -5.85 1.25
CA SER A 26 8.16 -4.45 1.64
C SER A 26 8.00 -4.23 3.14
N ASN A 27 7.83 -5.30 3.91
CA ASN A 27 7.46 -5.25 5.33
C ASN A 27 6.24 -4.34 5.55
N PHE A 28 5.27 -4.34 4.62
CA PHE A 28 4.14 -3.40 4.60
C PHE A 28 3.32 -3.42 5.90
N PHE A 29 3.07 -4.61 6.46
CA PHE A 29 2.37 -4.77 7.75
C PHE A 29 3.20 -4.30 8.97
N GLN A 30 4.53 -4.22 8.84
CA GLN A 30 5.41 -3.62 9.85
C GLN A 30 5.55 -2.11 9.67
N LEU A 31 5.23 -1.58 8.48
CA LEU A 31 5.16 -0.15 8.28
C LEU A 31 3.98 0.37 9.10
N SER A 32 4.31 1.04 10.19
CA SER A 32 3.37 1.92 10.87
C SER A 32 3.11 3.10 9.95
N SER A 33 1.89 3.63 9.91
CA SER A 33 1.59 4.86 9.19
C SER A 33 2.69 5.87 9.45
N ILE A 34 3.45 6.26 8.42
CA ILE A 34 4.59 7.19 8.54
C ILE A 34 4.07 8.63 8.74
N GLY A 35 2.84 8.77 9.24
CA GLY A 35 2.04 9.98 9.36
C GLY A 35 2.17 10.68 10.71
N GLU A 36 3.02 10.22 11.62
CA GLU A 36 3.38 10.98 12.82
C GLU A 36 4.64 11.82 12.57
N ALA A 37 4.57 12.75 11.62
CA ALA A 37 5.19 14.07 11.77
C ALA A 37 4.86 14.95 10.56
N PHE A 38 4.34 16.14 10.86
CA PHE A 38 4.21 17.32 10.01
C PHE A 38 2.88 17.51 9.25
N PRO A 39 2.08 18.52 9.64
CA PRO A 39 1.01 19.02 8.80
C PRO A 39 1.65 19.71 7.58
N GLN A 40 1.77 18.98 6.47
CA GLN A 40 2.16 19.57 5.19
C GLN A 40 0.93 19.59 4.27
N PRO A 41 0.31 20.76 4.07
CA PRO A 41 -1.01 20.88 3.44
C PRO A 41 -1.06 20.55 1.94
N ASP A 42 0.08 20.36 1.26
CA ASP A 42 0.16 20.33 -0.20
C ASP A 42 0.95 19.13 -0.77
N ARG A 43 0.96 17.97 -0.09
CA ARG A 43 1.56 16.76 -0.66
C ARG A 43 0.49 15.77 -1.11
N PHE A 44 0.66 15.25 -2.32
CA PHE A 44 -0.12 14.12 -2.82
C PHE A 44 0.16 12.90 -1.92
N GLY A 45 -0.76 12.67 -0.99
CA GLY A 45 -0.84 11.48 -0.15
C GLY A 45 -1.62 10.38 -0.84
N TYR A 46 -1.11 9.16 -0.74
CA TYR A 46 -1.74 7.91 -1.09
C TYR A 46 -2.14 7.20 0.19
N THR A 47 -3.41 6.83 0.29
CA THR A 47 -3.86 5.89 1.31
C THR A 47 -3.95 4.53 0.65
N LEU A 48 -3.08 3.61 1.07
CA LEU A 48 -3.05 2.26 0.57
C LEU A 48 -3.61 1.32 1.65
N SER A 49 -4.74 0.70 1.35
CA SER A 49 -5.41 -0.27 2.19
C SER A 49 -5.30 -1.64 1.54
N ILE A 50 -4.66 -2.58 2.22
CA ILE A 50 -4.49 -3.96 1.76
C ILE A 50 -5.23 -4.88 2.72
N GLU A 51 -6.18 -5.66 2.20
CA GLU A 51 -6.88 -6.70 2.94
C GLU A 51 -6.30 -8.06 2.56
N LEU A 52 -5.66 -8.72 3.52
CA LEU A 52 -5.00 -10.01 3.36
C LEU A 52 -5.55 -11.00 4.38
N GLU A 53 -6.14 -12.11 3.92
CA GLU A 53 -6.68 -13.17 4.78
C GLU A 53 -7.63 -12.64 5.88
N GLY A 54 -8.45 -11.62 5.56
CA GLY A 54 -9.36 -10.99 6.51
C GLY A 54 -8.70 -10.00 7.49
N ARG A 55 -7.41 -9.69 7.32
CA ARG A 55 -6.73 -8.59 8.01
C ARG A 55 -6.57 -7.40 7.07
N SER A 56 -7.20 -6.29 7.42
CA SER A 56 -7.01 -5.02 6.73
C SER A 56 -5.87 -4.22 7.37
N HIS A 57 -4.89 -3.80 6.57
CA HIS A 57 -3.84 -2.88 6.99
C HIS A 57 -3.83 -1.67 6.07
N SER A 58 -3.95 -0.49 6.67
CA SER A 58 -3.98 0.78 5.96
C SER A 58 -2.79 1.63 6.38
N ILE A 59 -2.02 2.09 5.41
CA ILE A 59 -0.95 3.05 5.64
C ILE A 59 -1.14 4.27 4.75
N GLU A 60 -0.73 5.42 5.29
CA GLU A 60 -0.70 6.67 4.56
C GLU A 60 0.75 6.97 4.13
N ILE A 61 0.92 7.24 2.84
CA ILE A 61 2.23 7.40 2.21
C ILE A 61 2.20 8.64 1.34
N SER A 62 3.15 9.53 1.54
CA SER A 62 3.36 10.68 0.66
C SER A 62 4.23 10.27 -0.53
N GLU A 63 3.92 10.74 -1.74
CA GLU A 63 4.71 10.42 -2.95
C GLU A 63 6.20 10.73 -2.79
N THR A 64 6.51 11.81 -2.07
CA THR A 64 7.89 12.26 -1.82
C THR A 64 8.60 11.52 -0.70
N ASN A 65 7.88 10.81 0.17
CA ASN A 65 8.45 10.02 1.27
C ASN A 65 8.13 8.53 1.12
N MET A 66 7.83 8.09 -0.10
CA MET A 66 7.49 6.71 -0.39
C MET A 66 8.74 5.84 -0.21
N PRO A 67 8.71 4.85 0.70
CA PRO A 67 9.80 3.90 0.82
C PRO A 67 9.97 3.19 -0.52
N LYS A 68 11.21 3.00 -0.97
CA LYS A 68 11.51 2.25 -2.21
C LYS A 68 10.90 0.85 -2.21
N SER A 69 10.74 0.28 -1.02
CA SER A 69 10.05 -0.98 -0.78
C SER A 69 8.57 -0.94 -1.16
N VAL A 70 7.85 0.15 -0.88
CA VAL A 70 6.39 0.24 -1.16
C VAL A 70 6.09 0.64 -2.61
N LYS A 71 7.05 1.28 -3.30
CA LYS A 71 6.94 1.64 -4.72
C LYS A 71 6.40 0.50 -5.62
N PRO A 72 6.95 -0.73 -5.59
CA PRO A 72 6.45 -1.82 -6.43
C PRO A 72 5.01 -2.24 -6.09
N ILE A 73 4.56 -2.08 -4.83
CA ILE A 73 3.15 -2.34 -4.47
C ILE A 73 2.26 -1.29 -5.14
N VAL A 74 2.63 -0.01 -5.06
CA VAL A 74 1.87 1.08 -5.68
C VAL A 74 1.83 0.94 -7.20
N GLU A 75 2.96 0.63 -7.85
CA GLU A 75 3.03 0.40 -9.30
C GLU A 75 2.17 -0.80 -9.72
N TRP A 76 2.20 -1.89 -8.95
CA TRP A 76 1.33 -3.05 -9.19
C TRP A 76 -0.15 -2.68 -9.07
N VAL A 77 -0.54 -1.90 -8.06
CA VAL A 77 -1.92 -1.41 -7.89
C VAL A 77 -2.34 -0.47 -9.02
N GLN A 78 -1.45 0.41 -9.47
CA GLN A 78 -1.72 1.32 -10.60
C GLN A 78 -1.91 0.57 -11.92
N THR A 79 -1.20 -0.54 -12.12
CA THR A 79 -1.32 -1.37 -13.33
C THR A 79 -2.70 -2.05 -13.45
N ARG A 80 -3.46 -2.16 -12.35
CA ARG A 80 -4.84 -2.68 -12.34
C ARG A 80 -5.92 -1.59 -12.40
N SER A 81 -5.55 -0.32 -12.62
CA SER A 81 -6.47 0.83 -12.68
C SER A 81 -6.94 1.14 -14.09
#